data_AF-A0A5E6Z3G5-F1
#
_entry.id   AF-A0A5E6Z3G5-F1
#
_cell.length_a   1.000
_cell.length_b   1.000
_cell.length_c   1.000
_cell.angle_alpha   90.00
_cell.angle_beta   90.00
_cell.angle_gamma   90.00
#
_symmetry.space_group_name_H-M   'P 1'
#
loop_
_entity.id
_entity.type
_entity.pdbx_description
1 polymer ?
#
loop_
_entity_poly.entity_id
_entity_poly.type
_entity_poly.pdbx_seq_one_letter_code
_entity_poly.pdbx_strand_id
1 'polypeptide(L)'
;MAQMIGWPQERGLVTIWIAHTTFCSAYVAVVVSSRLRELDLSIEEAAMDLGAKPWKVFFLITIPMIAPSLAAGAMMSFALSLDDLVLASFVSGPGSTTLPMEVFSAVRLGVKPEINAVASLILLAVSLVTFMVWFFSRRAEEHRKKAIQQAIDESAAESWKQPDVRRPQATNAV
;
A
#
# COMPACT_ATOMS: atom_id res chain seq x y z
N MET A 1 -20.22 22.43 19.01
CA MET A 1 -19.37 21.58 19.88
C MET A 1 -19.93 20.18 20.11
N ALA A 2 -21.26 20.01 20.21
CA ALA A 2 -21.87 18.68 20.38
C ALA A 2 -21.54 17.69 19.24
N GLN A 3 -21.46 18.16 18.00
CA GLN A 3 -21.07 17.37 16.83
C GLN A 3 -19.61 16.85 16.82
N MET A 4 -18.70 17.48 17.57
CA MET A 4 -17.28 17.08 17.59
C MET A 4 -16.99 16.01 18.63
N ILE A 5 -17.60 16.08 19.82
CA ILE A 5 -17.29 15.14 20.91
C ILE A 5 -18.48 14.25 21.21
N GLY A 6 -19.69 14.81 21.43
CA GLY A 6 -21.01 14.15 21.43
C GLY A 6 -21.24 12.93 22.32
N TRP A 7 -20.21 12.28 22.83
CA TRP A 7 -20.27 10.97 23.47
C TRP A 7 -20.81 11.09 24.90
N PRO A 8 -21.84 10.32 25.32
CA PRO A 8 -22.57 9.26 24.63
C PRO A 8 -23.98 9.64 24.11
N GLN A 9 -24.36 10.92 24.18
CA GLN A 9 -25.73 11.40 23.88
C GLN A 9 -25.95 11.73 22.38
N GLU A 10 -24.89 12.06 21.64
CA GLU A 10 -24.90 12.38 20.21
C GLU A 10 -23.76 11.64 19.48
N ARG A 11 -24.12 10.93 18.39
CA ARG A 11 -23.15 10.24 17.51
C ARG A 11 -22.49 11.26 16.58
N GLY A 12 -21.30 11.74 16.95
CA GLY A 12 -20.54 12.76 16.22
C GLY A 12 -19.37 12.20 15.38
N LEU A 13 -18.50 13.08 14.87
CA LEU A 13 -17.33 12.68 14.06
C LEU A 13 -16.37 11.72 14.78
N VAL A 14 -16.25 11.82 16.11
CA VAL A 14 -15.39 10.93 16.91
C VAL A 14 -15.88 9.48 16.92
N THR A 15 -17.18 9.24 16.89
CA THR A 15 -17.73 7.87 16.88
C THR A 15 -17.43 7.19 15.56
N ILE A 16 -17.56 7.94 14.46
CA ILE A 16 -17.16 7.53 13.12
C ILE A 16 -15.67 7.22 13.09
N TRP A 17 -14.83 8.10 13.64
CA TRP A 17 -13.38 7.92 13.64
C TRP A 17 -12.93 6.68 14.41
N ILE A 18 -13.48 6.44 15.60
CA ILE A 18 -13.17 5.24 16.41
C ILE A 18 -13.63 3.97 15.69
N ALA A 19 -14.84 3.96 15.12
CA ALA A 19 -15.36 2.81 14.39
C ALA A 19 -14.50 2.48 13.16
N HIS A 20 -14.19 3.48 12.34
CA HIS A 20 -13.33 3.30 11.16
C HIS A 20 -11.92 2.87 11.55
N THR A 21 -11.33 3.44 12.61
CA THR A 21 -9.99 3.07 13.07
C THR A 21 -9.96 1.61 13.52
N THR A 22 -10.95 1.19 14.31
CA THR A 22 -11.05 -0.18 14.80
C THR A 22 -11.24 -1.17 13.64
N PHE A 23 -12.16 -0.88 12.74
CA PHE A 23 -12.42 -1.70 11.55
C PHE A 23 -11.18 -1.80 10.66
N CYS A 24 -10.59 -0.67 10.27
CA CYS A 24 -9.40 -0.63 9.42
C CYS A 24 -8.20 -1.34 10.05
N SER A 25 -8.02 -1.23 11.37
CA SER A 25 -6.90 -1.86 12.07
C SER A 25 -6.88 -3.38 11.91
N ALA A 26 -8.04 -4.03 11.85
CA ALA A 26 -8.14 -5.47 11.63
C ALA A 26 -7.59 -5.88 10.26
N TYR A 27 -7.93 -5.13 9.20
CA TYR A 27 -7.41 -5.39 7.85
C TYR A 27 -5.91 -5.12 7.76
N VAL A 28 -5.44 -4.00 8.31
CA VAL A 28 -4.01 -3.66 8.33
C VAL A 28 -3.22 -4.72 9.10
N ALA A 29 -3.75 -5.21 10.22
CA ALA A 29 -3.11 -6.26 11.00
C ALA A 29 -2.94 -7.56 10.18
N VAL A 30 -3.93 -7.95 9.39
CA VAL A 30 -3.81 -9.11 8.49
C VAL A 30 -2.69 -8.88 7.47
N VAL A 31 -2.67 -7.74 6.79
CA VAL A 31 -1.63 -7.40 5.80
C VAL A 31 -0.24 -7.41 6.43
N VAL A 32 -0.05 -6.74 7.56
CA VAL A 32 1.25 -6.67 8.25
C VAL A 32 1.67 -8.03 8.80
N SER A 33 0.73 -8.82 9.35
CA SER A 33 1.03 -10.16 9.87
C SER A 33 1.54 -11.12 8.80
N SER A 34 1.01 -11.01 7.56
CA SER A 34 1.50 -11.81 6.44
C SER A 34 2.97 -11.51 6.15
N ARG A 35 3.34 -10.23 6.19
CA ARG A 35 4.72 -9.81 5.96
C ARG A 35 5.66 -10.25 7.08
N LEU A 36 5.23 -10.10 8.33
CA LEU A 36 6.03 -10.52 9.48
C LEU A 36 6.36 -12.02 9.45
N ARG A 37 5.44 -12.86 8.94
CA ARG A 37 5.68 -14.30 8.78
C ARG A 37 6.69 -14.67 7.70
N GLU A 38 6.91 -13.78 6.73
CA GLU A 38 7.89 -13.98 5.66
C GLU A 38 9.29 -13.49 6.03
N LEU A 39 9.43 -12.74 7.13
CA LEU A 39 10.73 -12.23 7.57
C LEU A 39 11.56 -13.33 8.20
N ASP A 40 12.82 -13.38 7.82
CA ASP A 40 13.81 -14.20 8.50
C ASP A 40 14.29 -13.49 9.76
N LEU A 41 13.99 -14.11 10.92
CA LEU A 41 14.39 -13.60 12.24
C LEU A 41 15.91 -13.64 12.45
N SER A 42 16.65 -14.39 11.63
CA SER A 42 18.11 -14.52 11.75
C SER A 42 18.84 -13.17 11.70
N ILE A 43 18.33 -12.20 10.94
CA ILE A 43 18.91 -10.85 10.82
C ILE A 43 18.70 -10.06 12.12
N GLU A 44 17.55 -10.22 12.77
CA GLU A 44 17.26 -9.57 14.05
C GLU A 44 18.07 -10.18 15.19
N GLU A 45 18.17 -11.51 15.22
CA GLU A 45 19.00 -12.28 16.17
C GLU A 45 20.48 -11.90 16.04
N ALA A 46 21.02 -11.87 14.81
CA ALA A 46 22.39 -11.46 14.58
C ALA A 46 22.67 -10.01 15.03
N ALA A 47 21.72 -9.10 14.84
CA ALA A 47 21.87 -7.73 15.32
C ALA A 47 21.88 -7.66 16.86
N MET A 48 21.05 -8.47 17.53
CA MET A 48 21.05 -8.58 18.99
C MET A 48 22.34 -9.21 19.52
N ASP A 49 22.90 -10.20 18.84
CA ASP A 49 24.18 -10.83 19.17
C ASP A 49 25.36 -9.85 19.09
N LEU A 50 25.32 -8.91 18.14
CA LEU A 50 26.28 -7.79 18.05
C LEU A 50 26.06 -6.69 19.12
N GLY A 51 25.10 -6.88 20.03
CA GLY A 51 24.80 -5.97 21.14
C GLY A 51 23.75 -4.89 20.83
N ALA A 52 22.99 -5.02 19.74
CA ALA A 52 21.87 -4.11 19.49
C ALA A 52 20.71 -4.40 20.46
N LYS A 53 20.16 -3.34 21.07
CA LYS A 53 18.98 -3.45 21.94
C LYS A 53 17.72 -3.77 21.10
N PRO A 54 16.74 -4.53 21.62
CA PRO A 54 15.53 -4.91 20.87
C PRO A 54 14.77 -3.73 20.24
N TRP A 55 14.61 -2.62 20.98
CA TRP A 55 13.99 -1.41 20.45
C TRP A 55 14.76 -0.81 19.26
N LYS A 56 16.10 -0.88 19.28
CA LYS A 56 16.94 -0.40 18.18
C LYS A 56 16.77 -1.30 16.96
N VAL A 57 16.79 -2.62 17.14
CA VAL A 57 16.54 -3.61 16.08
C VAL A 57 15.17 -3.39 15.44
N PHE A 58 14.13 -3.18 16.24
CA PHE A 58 12.79 -2.91 15.74
C PHE A 58 12.71 -1.71 14.79
N PHE A 59 13.25 -0.55 15.18
CA PHE A 59 13.17 0.67 14.35
C PHE A 59 14.13 0.67 13.16
N LEU A 60 15.31 0.04 13.27
CA LEU A 60 16.33 0.06 12.21
C LEU A 60 16.23 -1.12 11.24
N ILE A 61 15.68 -2.25 11.66
CA ILE A 61 15.64 -3.48 10.88
C ILE A 61 14.19 -3.87 10.60
N THR A 62 13.40 -4.17 11.65
CA THR A 62 12.03 -4.68 11.47
C THR A 62 11.15 -3.69 10.70
N ILE A 63 11.03 -2.44 11.16
CA ILE A 63 10.16 -1.41 10.54
C ILE A 63 10.50 -1.19 9.06
N PRO A 64 11.76 -0.95 8.65
CA PRO A 64 12.10 -0.79 7.23
C PRO A 64 11.76 -2.02 6.39
N MET A 65 11.91 -3.23 6.95
CA MET A 65 11.57 -4.48 6.24
C MET A 65 10.06 -4.70 6.06
N ILE A 66 9.24 -4.24 7.01
CA ILE A 66 7.77 -4.27 6.90
C ILE A 66 7.16 -3.00 6.30
N ALA A 67 7.95 -1.93 6.10
CA ALA A 67 7.52 -0.66 5.53
C ALA A 67 6.70 -0.77 4.23
N PRO A 68 7.07 -1.60 3.23
CA PRO A 68 6.23 -1.76 2.03
C PRO A 68 4.84 -2.33 2.36
N SER A 69 4.74 -3.22 3.34
CA SER A 69 3.46 -3.78 3.79
C SER A 69 2.66 -2.81 4.66
N LEU A 70 3.32 -1.95 5.44
CA LEU A 70 2.63 -0.82 6.09
C LEU A 70 2.06 0.15 5.06
N ALA A 71 2.80 0.47 4.00
CA ALA A 71 2.32 1.33 2.93
C ALA A 71 1.10 0.71 2.22
N ALA A 72 1.17 -0.58 1.89
CA ALA A 72 0.05 -1.31 1.32
C ALA A 72 -1.17 -1.34 2.26
N GLY A 73 -0.95 -1.61 3.54
CA GLY A 73 -1.99 -1.58 4.57
C GLY A 73 -2.62 -0.20 4.73
N ALA A 74 -1.82 0.87 4.70
CA ALA A 74 -2.29 2.25 4.78
C ALA A 74 -3.16 2.65 3.57
N MET A 75 -2.78 2.21 2.36
CA MET A 75 -3.61 2.43 1.17
C MET A 75 -4.92 1.64 1.25
N MET A 76 -4.87 0.39 1.73
CA MET A 76 -6.03 -0.46 1.91
C MET A 76 -7.01 0.13 2.93
N SER A 77 -6.52 0.57 4.10
CA SER A 77 -7.37 1.19 5.12
C SER A 77 -7.97 2.51 4.66
N PHE A 78 -7.21 3.31 3.91
CA PHE A 78 -7.72 4.54 3.31
C PHE A 78 -8.85 4.25 2.31
N ALA A 79 -8.67 3.27 1.43
CA ALA A 79 -9.70 2.88 0.47
C ALA A 79 -10.98 2.39 1.18
N LEU A 80 -10.84 1.48 2.15
CA LEU A 80 -11.96 1.00 2.96
C LEU A 80 -12.67 2.13 3.72
N SER A 81 -11.92 3.07 4.29
CA SER A 81 -12.54 4.16 5.02
C SER A 81 -13.29 5.14 4.11
N LEU A 82 -12.90 5.29 2.84
CA LEU A 82 -13.54 6.21 1.91
C LEU A 82 -14.86 5.66 1.35
N ASP A 83 -14.98 4.35 1.19
CA ASP A 83 -16.17 3.72 0.59
C ASP A 83 -17.19 3.19 1.60
N ASP A 84 -16.85 3.12 2.89
CA ASP A 84 -17.71 2.50 3.89
C ASP A 84 -18.90 3.40 4.29
N LEU A 85 -19.95 3.28 3.49
CA LEU A 85 -21.26 3.86 3.76
C LEU A 85 -21.97 3.16 4.92
N VAL A 86 -21.83 1.84 5.02
CA VAL A 86 -22.65 1.01 5.91
C VAL A 86 -22.26 1.28 7.37
N LEU A 87 -20.97 1.15 7.69
CA LEU A 87 -20.45 1.43 9.02
C LEU A 87 -20.72 2.88 9.41
N ALA A 88 -20.43 3.82 8.50
CA ALA A 88 -20.70 5.25 8.73
C ALA A 88 -22.17 5.50 9.03
N SER A 89 -23.10 4.88 8.30
CA SER A 89 -24.55 5.06 8.52
C SER A 89 -25.04 4.54 9.87
N PHE A 90 -24.43 3.47 10.40
CA PHE A 90 -24.80 2.92 11.70
C PHE A 90 -24.20 3.68 12.88
N VAL A 91 -23.02 4.27 12.71
CA VAL A 91 -22.29 4.94 13.79
C VAL A 91 -22.45 6.47 13.80
N SER A 92 -23.04 7.04 12.76
CA SER A 92 -23.32 8.49 12.66
C SER A 92 -24.66 8.88 13.29
N GLY A 93 -24.73 10.12 13.78
CA GLY A 93 -25.94 10.74 14.33
C GLY A 93 -26.44 11.90 13.49
N PRO A 94 -27.59 12.51 13.87
CA PRO A 94 -28.15 13.66 13.17
C PRO A 94 -27.12 14.79 13.01
N GLY A 95 -26.86 15.20 11.77
CA GLY A 95 -25.92 16.29 11.45
C GLY A 95 -24.45 15.90 11.30
N SER A 96 -24.09 14.61 11.36
CA SER A 96 -22.73 14.11 11.05
C SER A 96 -22.76 13.26 9.78
N THR A 97 -22.98 13.89 8.63
CA THR A 97 -23.04 13.18 7.35
C THR A 97 -21.68 13.14 6.66
N THR A 98 -21.31 11.97 6.16
CA THR A 98 -20.10 11.72 5.39
C THR A 98 -20.43 11.82 3.91
N LEU A 99 -19.40 12.05 3.09
CA LEU A 99 -19.57 12.20 1.65
C LEU A 99 -20.28 10.99 0.99
N PRO A 100 -19.98 9.72 1.35
CA PRO A 100 -20.73 8.57 0.85
C PRO A 100 -22.22 8.57 1.24
N MET A 101 -22.54 8.97 2.48
CA MET A 101 -23.92 9.04 2.96
C MET A 101 -24.73 10.10 2.21
N GLU A 102 -24.14 11.27 1.96
CA GLU A 102 -24.79 12.33 1.18
C GLU A 102 -25.08 11.89 -0.26
N VAL A 103 -24.09 11.28 -0.92
CA VAL A 103 -24.27 10.75 -2.29
C VAL A 103 -25.38 9.69 -2.31
N PHE A 104 -25.35 8.72 -1.39
CA PHE A 104 -26.37 7.67 -1.31
C PHE A 104 -27.77 8.21 -1.03
N SER A 105 -27.89 9.13 -0.07
CA SER A 105 -29.16 9.77 0.30
C SER A 105 -29.80 10.47 -0.90
N ALA A 106 -28.99 11.18 -1.69
CA ALA A 106 -29.53 11.94 -2.80
C ALA A 106 -29.82 11.13 -4.06
N VAL A 107 -29.14 10.01 -4.29
CA VAL A 107 -29.60 9.05 -5.31
C VAL A 107 -30.99 8.52 -4.96
N ARG A 108 -31.28 8.31 -3.67
CA ARG A 108 -32.60 7.87 -3.19
C ARG A 108 -33.68 8.95 -3.25
N LEU A 109 -33.34 10.21 -2.96
CA LEU A 109 -34.30 11.33 -2.86
C LEU A 109 -34.58 12.04 -4.20
N GLY A 110 -33.91 11.63 -5.29
CA GLY A 110 -34.00 12.24 -6.60
C GLY A 110 -32.70 12.96 -6.96
N VAL A 111 -32.10 12.57 -8.08
CA VAL A 111 -30.77 13.04 -8.52
C VAL A 111 -30.79 14.55 -8.76
N LYS A 112 -30.20 15.30 -7.83
CA LYS A 112 -29.89 16.72 -8.03
C LYS A 112 -28.67 16.85 -8.98
N PRO A 113 -28.69 17.78 -9.95
CA PRO A 113 -27.55 17.99 -10.87
C PRO A 113 -26.21 18.25 -10.15
N GLU A 114 -26.27 18.85 -8.95
CA GLU A 114 -25.13 19.15 -8.08
C GLU A 114 -24.31 17.89 -7.73
N ILE A 115 -24.97 16.75 -7.50
CA ILE A 115 -24.29 15.52 -7.09
C ILE A 115 -23.66 14.81 -8.26
N ASN A 116 -24.28 14.90 -9.44
CA ASN A 116 -23.67 14.39 -10.66
C ASN A 116 -22.38 15.17 -10.99
N ALA A 117 -22.33 16.47 -10.69
CA ALA A 117 -21.11 17.27 -10.81
C ALA A 117 -20.02 16.82 -9.83
N VAL A 118 -20.36 16.62 -8.55
CA VAL A 118 -19.41 16.11 -7.54
C VAL A 118 -18.90 14.72 -7.91
N ALA A 119 -19.79 13.81 -8.33
CA ALA A 119 -19.41 12.46 -8.76
C ALA A 119 -18.46 12.49 -9.96
N SER A 120 -18.76 13.33 -10.96
CA SER A 120 -17.90 13.50 -12.15
C SER A 120 -16.52 14.07 -11.77
N LEU A 121 -16.46 15.01 -10.82
CA LEU A 121 -15.20 15.58 -10.33
C LEU A 121 -14.36 14.54 -9.58
N ILE A 122 -14.98 13.73 -8.72
CA ILE A 122 -14.30 12.64 -8.01
C ILE A 122 -13.76 11.62 -9.01
N LEU A 123 -14.57 11.20 -9.99
CA LEU A 123 -14.15 10.28 -11.05
C LEU A 123 -12.97 10.83 -11.85
N LEU A 124 -13.01 12.12 -12.19
CA LEU A 124 -11.92 12.78 -12.91
C LEU A 124 -10.64 12.84 -12.06
N ALA A 125 -10.75 13.16 -10.77
CA ALA A 125 -9.61 13.19 -9.85
C ALA A 125 -8.97 11.80 -9.69
N VAL A 126 -9.78 10.76 -9.42
CA VAL A 126 -9.29 9.38 -9.28
C VAL A 126 -8.65 8.89 -10.59
N SER A 127 -9.26 9.20 -11.73
CA SER A 127 -8.72 8.87 -13.05
C SER A 127 -7.37 9.54 -13.29
N LEU A 128 -7.23 10.83 -12.93
CA LEU A 128 -5.98 11.56 -13.07
C LEU A 128 -4.87 10.98 -12.19
N VAL A 129 -5.16 10.72 -10.91
CA VAL A 129 -4.20 10.10 -9.98
C VAL A 129 -3.75 8.73 -10.48
N THR A 130 -4.70 7.89 -10.91
CA THR A 130 -4.39 6.55 -11.44
C THR A 130 -3.55 6.64 -12.71
N PHE A 131 -3.87 7.58 -13.60
CA PHE A 131 -3.10 7.83 -14.81
C PHE A 131 -1.67 8.31 -14.49
N MET A 132 -1.51 9.21 -13.52
CA MET A 132 -0.19 9.67 -13.06
C MET A 132 0.63 8.51 -12.49
N VAL A 133 0.07 7.72 -11.59
CA VAL A 133 0.74 6.55 -11.01
C VAL A 133 1.17 5.58 -12.11
N TRP A 134 0.29 5.26 -13.05
CA TRP A 134 0.62 4.42 -14.20
C TRP A 134 1.75 5.03 -15.05
N PHE A 135 1.70 6.33 -15.32
CA PHE A 135 2.70 7.02 -16.12
C PHE A 135 4.09 6.99 -15.47
N PHE A 136 4.17 7.24 -14.16
CA PHE A 136 5.43 7.18 -13.40
C PHE A 136 5.96 5.74 -13.30
N SER A 137 5.10 4.77 -13.00
CA SER A 137 5.49 3.35 -12.92
C SER A 137 6.01 2.83 -14.26
N ARG A 138 5.39 3.23 -15.38
CA ARG A 138 5.83 2.84 -16.72
C ARG A 138 7.22 3.39 -17.05
N ARG A 139 7.53 4.62 -16.63
CA ARG A 139 8.90 5.17 -16.80
C ARG A 139 9.93 4.39 -15.99
N ALA A 140 9.62 4.02 -14.76
CA ALA A 140 10.53 3.25 -13.91
C ALA A 140 10.83 1.86 -14.49
N GLU A 141 9.84 1.18 -15.07
CA GLU A 141 10.03 -0.12 -15.72
C GLU A 141 10.93 -0.06 -16.95
N GLU A 142 10.78 0.98 -17.79
CA GLU A 142 11.62 1.17 -18.97
C GLU A 142 13.10 1.38 -18.62
N HIS A 143 13.39 2.13 -17.54
CA HIS A 143 14.76 2.28 -17.04
C HIS A 143 15.32 0.96 -16.48
N ARG A 144 14.50 0.17 -15.77
CA ARG A 144 14.91 -1.14 -15.24
C ARG A 144 15.23 -2.14 -16.35
N LYS A 145 14.41 -2.19 -17.40
CA LYS A 145 14.64 -3.06 -18.57
C LYS A 145 15.95 -2.73 -19.29
N LYS A 146 16.24 -1.43 -19.48
CA LYS A 146 17.50 -0.99 -20.11
C LYS A 146 18.72 -1.37 -19.28
N ALA A 147 18.68 -1.19 -17.96
CA ALA A 147 19.77 -1.59 -17.06
C ALA A 147 20.02 -3.11 -17.08
N ILE A 148 18.95 -3.92 -17.12
CA ILE A 148 19.07 -5.38 -17.21
C ILE A 148 19.67 -5.80 -18.56
N GLN A 149 19.23 -5.19 -19.68
CA GLN A 149 19.78 -5.52 -20.99
C GLN A 149 21.26 -5.15 -21.09
N GLN A 150 21.66 -3.99 -20.55
CA GLN A 150 23.06 -3.58 -20.50
C GLN A 150 23.91 -4.56 -19.68
N ALA A 151 23.42 -5.02 -18.52
CA ALA A 151 24.13 -6.03 -17.73
C ALA A 151 24.24 -7.39 -18.46
N ILE A 152 23.23 -7.80 -19.23
CA ILE A 152 23.28 -9.01 -20.06
C ILE A 152 24.27 -8.85 -21.21
N ASP A 153 24.28 -7.70 -21.89
CA ASP A 153 25.18 -7.45 -23.02
C ASP A 153 26.64 -7.31 -22.55
N GLU A 154 26.88 -6.67 -21.40
CA GLU A 154 28.21 -6.57 -20.77
C GLU A 154 28.73 -7.95 -20.34
N SER A 155 27.90 -8.77 -19.69
CA SER A 155 28.28 -10.13 -19.30
C SER A 155 28.51 -11.05 -20.51
N ALA A 156 27.76 -10.90 -21.60
CA ALA A 156 28.01 -11.59 -22.86
C ALA A 156 29.32 -11.13 -23.52
N ALA A 157 29.62 -9.83 -23.49
CA ALA A 157 30.87 -9.28 -24.02
C ALA A 157 32.10 -9.70 -23.19
N GLU A 158 31.99 -9.75 -21.86
CA GLU A 158 33.02 -10.33 -20.98
C GLU A 158 33.22 -11.82 -21.24
N SER A 159 32.13 -12.58 -21.40
CA SER A 159 32.19 -14.01 -21.74
C SER A 159 32.89 -14.27 -23.07
N TRP A 160 32.73 -13.40 -24.06
CA TRP A 160 33.42 -13.51 -25.35
C TRP A 160 34.91 -13.14 -25.26
N LYS A 161 35.26 -12.19 -24.39
CA LYS A 161 36.66 -11.80 -24.14
C LYS A 161 37.46 -12.86 -23.40
N GLN A 162 36.83 -13.81 -22.73
CA GLN A 162 37.48 -15.01 -22.20
C GLN A 162 37.42 -16.13 -23.26
N PRO A 163 38.48 -16.35 -24.07
CA PRO A 163 38.52 -17.51 -24.95
C PRO A 163 38.44 -18.78 -24.10
N ASP A 164 37.45 -19.61 -24.42
CA ASP A 164 37.12 -20.86 -23.72
C ASP A 164 38.34 -21.80 -23.61
N VAL A 165 38.98 -21.78 -22.44
CA VAL A 165 40.09 -22.69 -22.07
C VAL A 165 39.56 -24.09 -21.73
N ARG A 166 38.23 -24.29 -21.73
CA ARG A 166 37.54 -25.52 -21.31
C ARG A 166 37.03 -26.38 -22.46
N ARG A 167 37.45 -26.15 -23.71
CA ARG A 167 37.23 -27.17 -24.76
C ARG A 167 37.99 -28.45 -24.37
N PRO A 168 37.31 -29.57 -24.10
CA PRO A 168 37.99 -30.84 -23.93
C PRO A 168 38.71 -31.11 -25.25
N GLN A 169 40.04 -31.25 -25.21
CA GLN A 169 40.79 -31.74 -26.34
C GLN A 169 40.17 -33.08 -26.72
N ALA A 170 39.58 -33.15 -27.91
CA ALA A 170 39.08 -34.40 -28.44
C ALA A 170 40.25 -35.36 -28.49
N THR A 171 40.26 -36.31 -27.56
CA THR A 171 41.13 -37.47 -27.56
C THR A 171 40.88 -38.21 -28.87
N ASN A 172 41.71 -37.94 -29.87
CA ASN A 172 41.81 -38.79 -31.05
C ASN A 172 42.48 -40.09 -30.59
N ALA A 173 41.64 -41.04 -30.19
CA ALA A 173 41.92 -42.45 -30.35
C ALA A 173 41.98 -42.72 -31.86
N VAL A 174 43.17 -43.03 -32.38
CA VAL A 174 43.54 -44.23 -33.17
C VAL A 174 45.07 -44.24 -33.28
#